data_AF-A6N8Q1-F1
#
_entry.id   AF-A6N8Q1-F1
#
_cell.length_a   1.000
_cell.length_b   1.000
_cell.length_c   1.000
_cell.angle_alpha   90.00
_cell.angle_beta   90.00
_cell.angle_gamma   90.00
#
_symmetry.space_group_name_H-M   'P 1'
#
loop_
_entity.id
_entity.type
_entity.pdbx_description
1 polymer ?
#
loop_
_entity_poly.entity_id
_entity_poly.type
_entity_poly.pdbx_seq_one_letter_code
_entity_poly.pdbx_strand_id
1 'polypeptide(L)'
;MAPLFLLLLLLLSPSPTSAHPDFAYSAPNRPEPPAMAPLFLLLLLLLSPSPTSAHPDFAYSAPNRPEVRTTTGSVRGLLIPAGPSGSTAAAFLGIPFAVPPLGPLRFRPPLPIPTPWTGIRDADSQPFACYQMVDTTFPGFQGSEMWNPNREM
;
A
#
# COMPACT_ATOMS: atom_id res chain seq x y z
N MET A 1 -33.53 17.89 21.69
CA MET A 1 -34.77 18.59 21.32
C MET A 1 -34.54 19.17 19.93
N ALA A 2 -34.61 18.36 18.87
CA ALA A 2 -35.79 18.20 17.99
C ALA A 2 -36.39 19.57 17.60
N PRO A 3 -36.43 19.96 16.31
CA PRO A 3 -36.80 19.08 15.19
C PRO A 3 -36.03 19.35 13.88
N LEU A 4 -35.08 18.46 13.55
CA LEU A 4 -34.50 18.33 12.20
C LEU A 4 -35.31 17.34 11.32
N PHE A 5 -36.46 16.87 11.82
CA PHE A 5 -37.18 15.71 11.28
C PHE A 5 -38.30 16.07 10.27
N LEU A 6 -38.65 17.35 10.14
CA LEU A 6 -39.75 17.77 9.26
C LEU A 6 -39.28 18.27 7.88
N LEU A 7 -37.98 18.56 7.70
CA LEU A 7 -37.44 19.09 6.43
C LEU A 7 -36.99 17.99 5.46
N LEU A 8 -36.81 16.74 5.91
CA LEU A 8 -36.42 15.62 5.05
C LEU A 8 -37.61 14.94 4.34
N LEU A 9 -38.85 15.25 4.74
CA LEU A 9 -40.07 14.65 4.18
C LEU A 9 -40.59 15.35 2.91
N LEU A 10 -40.00 16.46 2.46
CA LEU A 10 -40.47 17.23 1.30
C LEU A 10 -39.58 17.13 0.04
N LEU A 11 -38.47 16.37 0.08
CA LEU A 11 -37.58 16.20 -1.09
C LEU A 11 -37.59 14.77 -1.68
N LEU A 12 -38.41 13.86 -1.15
CA LEU A 12 -38.64 12.52 -1.70
C LEU A 12 -40.09 12.35 -2.20
N SER A 13 -40.67 13.40 -2.81
CA SER A 13 -41.90 13.24 -3.59
C SER A 13 -41.56 12.76 -5.01
N PRO A 14 -41.85 11.50 -5.39
CA PRO A 14 -41.74 11.08 -6.78
C PRO A 14 -42.87 11.72 -7.60
N SER A 15 -42.47 12.35 -8.70
CA SER A 15 -43.34 12.88 -9.76
C SER A 15 -44.23 11.79 -10.37
N PRO A 16 -45.47 12.11 -10.81
CA PRO A 16 -46.35 11.14 -11.44
C PRO A 16 -45.89 10.82 -12.88
N THR A 17 -45.37 9.61 -13.09
CA THR A 17 -45.09 9.06 -14.42
C THR A 17 -46.40 8.65 -15.10
N SER A 18 -46.58 9.07 -16.36
CA SER A 18 -47.77 8.82 -17.17
C SER A 18 -48.08 7.34 -17.34
N ALA A 19 -49.35 6.98 -17.12
CA ALA A 19 -49.91 5.68 -17.43
C ALA A 19 -50.02 5.45 -18.96
N HIS A 20 -49.44 4.36 -19.44
CA HIS A 20 -49.82 3.67 -20.67
C HIS A 20 -50.66 2.44 -20.25
N PRO A 21 -51.72 2.06 -20.97
CA PRO A 21 -52.66 1.06 -20.48
C PRO A 21 -52.24 -0.36 -20.84
N ASP A 22 -52.72 -1.28 -20.00
CA ASP A 22 -52.99 -2.69 -20.28
C ASP A 22 -51.82 -3.66 -20.35
N PHE A 23 -51.38 -4.15 -19.18
CA PHE A 23 -51.10 -5.58 -18.98
C PHE A 23 -51.29 -5.93 -17.51
N ALA A 24 -52.46 -6.47 -17.18
CA ALA A 24 -52.74 -7.05 -15.87
C ALA A 24 -52.01 -8.39 -15.74
N TYR A 25 -50.81 -8.38 -15.14
CA TYR A 25 -50.18 -9.60 -14.63
C TYR A 25 -50.52 -9.74 -13.15
N SER A 26 -51.36 -10.73 -12.83
CA SER A 26 -51.64 -11.10 -11.43
C SER A 26 -50.34 -11.58 -10.78
N ALA A 27 -49.84 -10.83 -9.79
CA ALA A 27 -48.67 -11.20 -9.01
C ALA A 27 -48.99 -12.42 -8.12
N PRO A 28 -48.19 -13.50 -8.16
CA PRO A 28 -48.32 -14.58 -7.19
C PRO A 28 -47.82 -14.11 -5.81
N ASN A 29 -48.55 -14.51 -4.76
CA ASN A 29 -48.22 -14.25 -3.35
C ASN A 29 -46.73 -14.49 -3.07
N ARG A 30 -45.99 -13.45 -2.67
CA ARG A 30 -44.61 -13.62 -2.20
C ARG A 30 -44.65 -14.33 -0.85
N PRO A 31 -43.94 -15.46 -0.67
CA PRO A 31 -43.74 -16.02 0.66
C PRO A 31 -42.86 -15.07 1.48
N GLU A 32 -43.33 -14.73 2.68
CA GLU A 32 -42.56 -14.04 3.73
C GLU A 32 -41.26 -14.82 3.99
N PRO A 33 -40.08 -14.14 4.05
CA PRO A 33 -38.82 -14.83 4.30
C PRO A 33 -38.81 -15.40 5.73
N PRO A 34 -38.32 -16.64 5.93
CA PRO A 34 -38.27 -17.24 7.26
C PRO A 34 -37.34 -16.44 8.19
N ALA A 35 -37.83 -16.17 9.41
CA ALA A 35 -37.16 -15.42 10.48
C ALA A 35 -35.94 -16.16 11.10
N MET A 36 -35.05 -16.71 10.28
CA MET A 36 -33.86 -17.47 10.70
C MET A 36 -32.54 -16.72 10.41
N ALA A 37 -32.60 -15.38 10.34
CA ALA A 37 -31.46 -14.54 9.99
C ALA A 37 -30.37 -14.33 11.07
N PRO A 38 -30.59 -14.43 12.40
CA PRO A 38 -29.53 -14.06 13.35
C PRO A 38 -28.46 -15.15 13.51
N LEU A 39 -28.85 -16.43 13.47
CA LEU A 39 -27.90 -17.55 13.63
C LEU A 39 -27.03 -17.74 12.37
N PHE A 40 -27.59 -17.47 11.19
CA PHE A 40 -26.85 -17.55 9.93
C PHE A 40 -25.81 -16.43 9.81
N LEU A 41 -26.13 -15.20 10.23
CA LEU A 41 -25.16 -14.10 10.32
C LEU A 41 -24.08 -14.36 11.37
N LEU A 42 -24.44 -14.95 12.52
CA LEU A 42 -23.47 -15.35 13.54
C LEU A 42 -22.52 -16.45 13.03
N LEU A 43 -23.05 -17.42 12.28
CA LEU A 43 -22.25 -18.48 11.65
C LEU A 43 -21.30 -17.92 10.59
N LEU A 44 -21.71 -16.92 9.81
CA LEU A 44 -20.83 -16.24 8.85
C LEU A 44 -19.73 -15.41 9.54
N LEU A 45 -19.99 -14.82 10.70
CA LEU A 45 -18.95 -14.16 11.51
C LEU A 45 -17.99 -15.16 12.17
N LEU A 46 -18.48 -16.33 12.58
CA LEU A 46 -17.65 -17.38 13.19
C LEU A 46 -16.83 -18.17 12.16
N LEU A 47 -17.26 -18.16 10.89
CA LEU A 47 -16.57 -18.82 9.78
C LEU A 47 -15.85 -17.85 8.85
N SER A 48 -15.73 -16.56 9.19
CA SER A 48 -14.87 -15.66 8.45
C SER A 48 -13.41 -16.03 8.74
N PRO A 49 -12.58 -16.37 7.74
CA PRO A 49 -11.15 -16.46 7.96
C PRO A 49 -10.70 -15.07 8.43
N SER A 50 -10.11 -15.01 9.62
CA SER A 50 -9.40 -13.80 10.05
C SER A 50 -8.48 -13.36 8.90
N PRO A 51 -8.34 -12.05 8.62
CA PRO A 51 -7.36 -11.58 7.66
C PRO A 51 -5.98 -11.89 8.24
N THR A 52 -5.50 -13.10 8.02
CA THR A 52 -4.09 -13.41 8.10
C THR A 52 -3.52 -12.74 6.87
N SER A 53 -3.14 -11.47 7.02
CA SER A 53 -2.17 -10.84 6.13
C SER A 53 -0.85 -11.58 6.33
N ALA A 54 -0.78 -12.82 5.85
CA ALA A 54 0.47 -13.47 5.49
C ALA A 54 0.82 -13.03 4.06
N HIS A 55 0.85 -11.72 3.83
CA HIS A 55 1.89 -11.21 2.96
C HIS A 55 3.17 -11.30 3.80
N PRO A 56 4.29 -11.82 3.28
CA PRO A 56 5.57 -11.62 3.93
C PRO A 56 5.89 -10.13 3.80
N ASP A 57 5.20 -9.29 4.57
CA ASP A 57 5.74 -8.00 4.94
C ASP A 57 7.01 -8.36 5.70
N PHE A 58 8.15 -8.16 5.05
CA PHE A 58 9.45 -8.10 5.72
C PHE A 58 9.50 -6.85 6.63
N ALA A 59 8.44 -6.62 7.41
CA ALA A 59 8.46 -5.76 8.57
C ALA A 59 9.28 -6.48 9.63
N TYR A 60 10.60 -6.38 9.46
CA TYR A 60 11.60 -6.69 10.47
C TYR A 60 11.49 -5.64 11.59
N SER A 61 10.37 -5.65 12.32
CA SER A 61 10.24 -4.97 13.61
C SER A 61 11.00 -5.80 14.66
N ALA A 62 12.28 -6.07 14.38
CA ALA A 62 13.17 -6.63 15.36
C ALA A 62 13.46 -5.54 16.40
N PRO A 63 13.33 -5.83 17.71
CA PRO A 63 13.61 -4.86 18.77
C PRO A 63 15.08 -4.40 18.83
N ASN A 64 15.92 -4.83 17.88
CA ASN A 64 17.35 -4.52 17.82
C ASN A 64 17.80 -4.29 16.36
N ARG A 65 17.21 -3.29 15.69
CA ARG A 65 17.70 -2.87 14.36
C ARG A 65 19.06 -2.21 14.50
N PRO A 66 20.03 -2.49 13.60
CA PRO A 66 21.36 -1.94 13.72
C PRO A 66 21.32 -0.43 13.46
N GLU A 67 21.92 0.34 14.37
CA GLU A 67 22.04 1.80 14.25
C GLU A 67 23.51 2.21 14.17
N VAL A 68 23.84 3.12 13.25
CA VAL A 68 25.20 3.62 13.05
C VAL A 68 25.16 5.14 12.86
N ARG A 69 26.15 5.82 13.46
CA ARG A 69 26.36 7.25 13.25
C ARG A 69 27.30 7.47 12.06
N THR A 70 26.83 8.20 11.04
CA THR A 70 27.63 8.60 9.88
C THR A 70 28.11 10.05 10.02
N THR A 71 28.84 10.56 9.02
CA THR A 71 29.21 11.98 8.92
C THR A 71 28.02 12.90 8.65
N THR A 72 26.93 12.37 8.09
CA THR A 72 25.73 13.12 7.68
C THR A 72 24.52 12.86 8.57
N GLY A 73 24.62 11.97 9.56
CA GLY A 73 23.62 11.75 10.60
C GLY A 73 23.51 10.27 11.01
N SER A 74 22.63 9.96 11.96
CA SER A 74 22.42 8.58 12.39
C SER A 74 21.48 7.85 11.43
N VAL A 75 21.76 6.57 11.17
CA VAL A 75 20.95 5.70 10.31
C VAL A 75 20.60 4.40 11.02
N ARG A 76 19.46 3.82 10.66
CA ARG A 76 18.98 2.54 11.18
C ARG A 76 18.70 1.56 10.04
N GLY A 77 19.40 0.43 10.04
CA GLY A 77 19.35 -0.57 8.98
C GLY A 77 18.47 -1.77 9.30
N LEU A 78 18.77 -2.90 8.66
CA LEU A 78 18.15 -4.21 8.85
C LEU A 78 19.21 -5.27 9.14
N LEU A 79 18.84 -6.35 9.82
CA LEU A 79 19.65 -7.57 9.84
C LEU A 79 19.12 -8.52 8.76
N ILE A 80 19.98 -8.89 7.83
CA ILE A 80 19.65 -9.83 6.74
C ILE A 80 20.44 -11.12 6.90
N PRO A 81 19.89 -12.29 6.54
CA PRO A 81 20.65 -13.53 6.48
C PRO A 81 21.85 -13.39 5.54
N ALA A 82 23.01 -13.85 5.98
CA ALA A 82 24.27 -13.78 5.25
C ALA A 82 24.85 -15.20 5.11
N GLY A 83 24.48 -15.86 4.02
CA GLY A 83 24.97 -17.20 3.70
C GLY A 83 24.28 -18.34 4.48
N PRO A 84 24.71 -19.59 4.25
CA PRO A 84 24.01 -20.79 4.72
C PRO A 84 24.22 -21.10 6.21
N SER A 85 25.17 -20.44 6.88
CA SER A 85 25.58 -20.72 8.27
C SER A 85 24.70 -20.08 9.33
N GLY A 86 23.56 -19.49 8.98
CA GLY A 86 22.73 -18.71 9.90
C GLY A 86 23.39 -17.40 10.36
N SER A 87 24.47 -16.97 9.69
CA SER A 87 25.09 -15.68 9.93
C SER A 87 24.16 -14.55 9.46
N THR A 88 24.30 -13.36 10.03
CA THR A 88 23.54 -12.17 9.62
C THR A 88 24.48 -11.04 9.26
N ALA A 89 24.06 -10.18 8.34
CA ALA A 89 24.73 -8.94 7.97
C ALA A 89 23.82 -7.76 8.30
N ALA A 90 24.42 -6.65 8.73
CA ALA A 90 23.71 -5.38 8.84
C ALA A 90 23.65 -4.71 7.47
N ALA A 91 22.45 -4.51 6.94
CA ALA A 91 22.19 -3.82 5.69
C ALA A 91 21.66 -2.41 5.97
N PHE A 92 22.28 -1.40 5.36
CA PHE A 92 21.83 -0.02 5.41
C PHE A 92 21.60 0.49 3.99
N LEU A 93 20.33 0.60 3.60
CA LEU A 93 19.87 0.90 2.24
C LEU A 93 19.45 2.37 2.12
N GLY A 94 19.66 2.97 0.95
CA GLY A 94 19.09 4.30 0.65
C GLY A 94 19.66 5.50 1.44
N ILE A 95 20.88 5.39 1.97
CA ILE A 95 21.54 6.52 2.64
C ILE A 95 21.95 7.58 1.59
N PRO A 96 21.47 8.83 1.68
CA PRO A 96 21.85 9.87 0.73
C PRO A 96 23.28 10.35 0.99
N PHE A 97 24.08 10.43 -0.08
CA PHE A 97 25.47 10.93 -0.04
C PHE A 97 25.65 12.28 -0.74
N ALA A 98 24.70 12.68 -1.57
CA ALA A 98 24.73 13.91 -2.36
C ALA A 98 23.34 14.53 -2.49
N VAL A 99 23.30 15.83 -2.80
CA VAL A 99 22.07 16.56 -3.15
C VAL A 99 21.51 16.01 -4.48
N PRO A 100 20.17 15.82 -4.61
CA PRO A 100 19.58 15.36 -5.86
C PRO A 100 19.97 16.25 -7.05
N PRO A 101 20.47 15.68 -8.17
CA PRO A 101 21.00 16.44 -9.31
C PRO A 101 19.88 16.96 -10.23
N LEU A 102 18.92 17.69 -9.67
CA LEU A 102 17.74 18.21 -10.36
C LEU A 102 17.95 19.65 -10.85
N GLY A 103 17.23 20.04 -11.90
CA GLY A 103 17.24 21.41 -12.42
C GLY A 103 18.65 21.93 -12.75
N PRO A 104 19.10 23.06 -12.17
CA PRO A 104 20.44 23.62 -12.42
C PRO A 104 21.61 22.71 -12.00
N LEU A 105 21.36 21.70 -11.16
CA LEU A 105 22.36 20.73 -10.72
C LEU A 105 22.54 19.58 -11.72
N ARG A 106 21.66 19.45 -12.72
CA ARG A 106 21.82 18.44 -13.76
C ARG A 106 23.12 18.68 -14.51
N PHE A 107 23.87 17.60 -14.75
CA PHE A 107 25.19 17.62 -15.40
C PHE A 107 26.29 18.38 -14.64
N ARG A 108 26.05 18.73 -13.37
CA ARG A 108 27.09 19.26 -12.47
C ARG A 108 27.69 18.12 -11.65
N PRO A 109 28.92 18.32 -11.12
CA PRO A 109 29.47 17.41 -10.10
C PRO A 109 28.52 17.26 -8.90
N PRO A 110 28.53 16.10 -8.23
CA PRO A 110 27.69 15.89 -7.05
C PRO A 110 28.05 16.88 -5.95
N LEU A 111 27.04 17.51 -5.36
CA LEU A 111 27.22 18.33 -4.16
C LEU A 111 27.00 17.47 -2.92
N PRO A 112 27.89 17.52 -1.91
CA PRO A 112 27.71 16.76 -0.68
C PRO A 112 26.46 17.22 0.07
N ILE A 113 25.97 16.37 0.98
CA ILE A 113 24.87 16.75 1.88
C ILE A 113 25.30 17.96 2.73
N PRO A 114 24.60 19.11 2.63
CA PRO A 114 25.08 20.38 3.21
C PRO A 114 24.91 20.45 4.72
N THR A 115 23.94 19.73 5.28
CA THR A 115 23.64 19.74 6.72
C THR A 115 23.30 18.33 7.17
N PRO A 116 23.95 17.83 8.24
CA PRO A 116 23.56 16.56 8.83
C PRO A 116 22.09 16.58 9.28
N TRP A 117 21.36 15.49 9.06
CA TRP A 117 19.98 15.40 9.53
C TRP A 117 19.94 15.18 11.06
N THR A 118 18.88 15.68 11.68
CA THR A 118 18.58 15.43 13.09
C THR A 118 17.85 14.11 13.26
N GLY A 119 18.12 13.41 14.36
CA GLY A 119 17.49 12.12 14.65
C GLY A 119 18.09 10.96 13.85
N ILE A 120 17.31 9.88 13.72
CA ILE A 120 17.72 8.63 13.09
C ILE A 120 16.92 8.47 11.80
N ARG A 121 17.61 8.26 10.68
CA ARG A 121 17.01 8.00 9.38
C ARG A 121 16.88 6.50 9.15
N ASP A 122 15.70 6.04 8.75
CA ASP A 122 15.51 4.66 8.33
C ASP A 122 16.21 4.39 6.99
N ALA A 123 16.99 3.30 6.98
CA ALA A 123 17.83 2.84 5.89
C ALA A 123 17.53 1.36 5.60
N ASP A 124 16.25 1.05 5.40
CA ASP A 124 15.70 -0.31 5.26
C ASP A 124 15.08 -0.58 3.89
N SER A 125 15.06 0.40 2.99
CA SER A 125 14.41 0.32 1.69
C SER A 125 15.35 0.76 0.56
N GLN A 126 15.21 0.08 -0.58
CA GLN A 126 15.99 0.41 -1.77
C GLN A 126 15.49 1.75 -2.35
N PRO A 127 16.39 2.72 -2.61
CA PRO A 127 15.98 3.97 -3.26
C PRO A 127 15.64 3.72 -4.73
N PHE A 128 14.98 4.69 -5.37
CA PHE A 128 14.74 4.62 -6.81
C PHE A 128 16.04 4.63 -7.59
N ALA A 129 16.15 3.73 -8.55
CA ALA A 129 17.23 3.74 -9.54
C ALA A 129 17.19 5.04 -10.37
N CYS A 130 18.36 5.40 -10.93
CA CYS A 130 18.44 6.49 -11.90
C CYS A 130 17.65 6.15 -13.17
N TYR A 131 17.36 7.19 -13.95
CA TYR A 131 16.71 7.00 -15.26
C TYR A 131 17.53 6.10 -16.18
N GLN A 132 16.92 5.01 -16.63
CA GLN A 132 17.47 3.99 -17.52
C GLN A 132 16.32 3.38 -18.33
N MET A 133 16.56 3.00 -19.58
CA MET A 133 15.53 2.31 -20.36
C MET A 133 15.29 0.90 -19.81
N VAL A 134 14.03 0.48 -19.76
CA VAL A 134 13.66 -0.90 -19.42
C VAL A 134 13.99 -1.81 -20.60
N ASP A 135 14.81 -2.83 -20.38
CA ASP A 135 15.08 -3.87 -21.36
C ASP A 135 13.87 -4.80 -21.48
N THR A 136 13.30 -4.85 -22.67
CA THR A 136 12.15 -5.68 -23.05
C THR A 136 12.49 -6.66 -24.17
N THR A 137 13.77 -6.83 -24.49
CA THR A 137 14.24 -7.66 -25.61
C THR A 137 13.91 -9.14 -25.43
N PHE A 138 13.94 -9.62 -24.17
CA PHE A 138 13.65 -11.02 -23.81
C PHE A 138 12.60 -11.10 -22.69
N PRO A 139 11.30 -10.93 -22.99
CA PRO A 139 10.25 -10.96 -21.97
C PRO A 139 10.20 -12.29 -21.20
N GLY A 140 10.17 -12.22 -19.87
CA GLY A 140 10.17 -13.36 -18.96
C GLY A 140 11.55 -13.97 -18.70
N PHE A 141 12.62 -13.49 -19.34
CA PHE A 141 13.97 -13.95 -19.06
C PHE A 141 14.58 -13.17 -17.90
N GLN A 142 14.62 -13.81 -16.72
CA GLN A 142 15.17 -13.24 -15.49
C GLN A 142 16.59 -12.66 -15.66
N GLY A 143 17.42 -13.26 -16.52
CA GLY A 143 18.79 -12.81 -16.77
C GLY A 143 18.88 -11.40 -17.37
N SER A 144 17.88 -11.00 -18.17
CA SER A 144 17.74 -9.63 -18.67
C SER A 144 16.97 -8.76 -17.67
N GLU A 145 15.86 -9.27 -17.14
CA GLU A 145 14.93 -8.50 -16.30
C GLU A 145 15.51 -8.08 -14.95
N MET A 146 16.44 -8.85 -14.37
CA MET A 146 17.06 -8.49 -13.09
C MET A 146 17.85 -7.18 -13.13
N TRP A 147 18.23 -6.72 -14.33
CA TRP A 147 18.96 -5.46 -14.53
C TRP A 147 18.03 -4.28 -14.79
N ASN A 148 16.72 -4.52 -14.91
CA ASN A 148 15.75 -3.44 -15.08
C ASN A 148 15.67 -2.59 -13.81
N PRO A 149 15.49 -1.26 -13.97
CA PRO A 149 15.39 -0.37 -12.83
C PRO A 149 14.18 -0.74 -11.95
N ASN A 150 14.32 -0.56 -10.64
CA ASN A 150 13.31 -0.94 -9.64
C ASN A 150 12.04 -0.05 -9.62
N ARG A 151 11.79 0.69 -10.71
CA ARG A 151 10.58 1.48 -10.92
C ARG A 151 10.34 1.64 -12.41
N GLU A 152 9.10 1.38 -12.85
CA GLU A 152 8.63 1.78 -14.18
C GLU A 152 8.73 3.31 -14.32
N MET A 153 9.27 3.76 -15.44
CA MET A 153 9.60 5.17 -15.70
C MET A 153 8.57 5.84 -16.59
#